data_AF-A0A815F5F5-F1
#
_entry.id   AF-A0A815F5F5-F1
#
_cell.length_a   1.000
_cell.length_b   1.000
_cell.length_c   1.000
_cell.angle_alpha   90.00
_cell.angle_beta   90.00
_cell.angle_gamma   90.00
#
_symmetry.space_group_name_H-M   'P 1'
#
loop_
_entity.id
_entity.type
_entity.pdbx_description
1 polymer ?
#
loop_
_entity_poly.entity_id
_entity_poly.type
_entity_poly.pdbx_seq_one_letter_code
_entity_poly.pdbx_strand_id
1 'polypeptide(L)' 'MQKSHQHNAVALDLMTFAPKGKFYTLIGEDLDENGKIQPPIHLNWELGAAFTIPLNMLHSHHNESEDEDV' A
#
# COMPACT_ATOMS: atom_id res chain seq x y z
N MET A 1 9.16 -6.92 -1.52
CA MET A 1 8.04 -6.23 -2.20
C MET A 1 6.78 -7.07 -2.12
N GLN A 2 5.67 -6.47 -1.71
CA GLN A 2 4.36 -7.12 -1.55
C GLN A 2 3.56 -6.93 -2.86
N LYS A 3 3.10 -8.02 -3.49
CA LYS A 3 2.36 -7.96 -4.77
C LYS A 3 0.91 -7.52 -4.56
N SER A 4 0.31 -6.87 -5.56
CA SER A 4 -1.11 -6.49 -5.51
C SER A 4 -2.01 -7.68 -5.14
N HIS A 5 -2.91 -7.45 -4.16
CA HIS A 5 -3.83 -8.46 -3.64
C HIS A 5 -5.04 -7.79 -2.96
N GLN A 6 -6.07 -8.57 -2.63
CA GLN A 6 -7.26 -8.11 -1.93
C GLN A 6 -7.58 -9.01 -0.74
N HIS A 7 -8.28 -8.47 0.26
CA HIS A 7 -8.74 -9.22 1.42
C HIS A 7 -10.26 -9.39 1.37
N ASN A 8 -10.76 -10.46 2.01
CA ASN A 8 -12.20 -10.71 2.19
C ASN A 8 -12.76 -10.03 3.45
N ALA A 9 -12.00 -9.09 4.03
CA ALA A 9 -12.36 -8.32 5.22
C ALA A 9 -11.81 -6.90 5.08
N VAL A 10 -12.29 -5.99 5.94
CA VAL A 10 -11.68 -4.66 6.10
C VAL A 10 -10.36 -4.82 6.86
N ALA A 11 -9.30 -4.18 6.37
CA ALA A 11 -8.01 -4.13 7.06
C ALA A 11 -7.79 -2.76 7.72
N LEU A 12 -6.99 -2.75 8.80
CA LEU A 12 -6.44 -1.55 9.42
C LEU A 12 -4.92 -1.66 9.34
N ASP A 13 -4.31 -0.74 8.60
CA ASP A 13 -2.87 -0.64 8.47
C ASP A 13 -2.36 0.54 9.32
N LEU A 14 -1.26 0.34 10.04
CA LEU A 14 -0.64 1.33 10.93
C LEU A 14 0.86 1.41 10.66
N MET A 15 1.35 2.62 10.40
CA MET A 15 2.79 2.86 10.24
C MET A 15 3.47 3.00 11.61
N THR A 16 4.12 1.94 12.08
CA THR A 16 4.82 1.92 13.37
C THR A 16 6.25 2.43 13.29
N PHE A 17 6.86 2.43 12.10
CA PHE A 17 8.22 2.88 11.88
C PHE A 17 8.41 3.31 10.42
N ALA A 18 8.94 4.52 10.21
CA ALA A 18 9.23 5.07 8.89
C ALA A 18 10.71 5.51 8.83
N PRO A 19 11.61 4.73 8.18
CA PRO A 19 12.97 5.17 7.90
C PRO A 19 13.00 6.31 6.89
N LYS A 20 14.20 6.79 6.51
CA LYS A 20 14.31 7.77 5.43
C LYS A 20 13.91 7.13 4.09
N GLY A 21 12.98 7.76 3.38
CA GLY A 21 12.51 7.26 2.08
C GLY A 21 11.06 7.62 1.80
N LYS A 22 10.49 6.98 0.78
CA LYS A 22 9.07 7.08 0.45
C LYS A 22 8.37 5.76 0.75
N PHE A 23 7.24 5.86 1.44
CA PHE A 23 6.41 4.72 1.81
C PHE A 23 5.00 5.05 1.39
N TYR A 24 4.38 4.18 0.61
CA TYR A 24 3.00 4.39 0.17
C TYR A 24 2.30 3.07 -0.07
N THR A 25 0.97 3.11 0.00
CA THR A 25 0.11 2.05 -0.47
C THR A 25 -0.58 2.51 -1.74
N LEU A 26 -0.54 1.69 -2.78
CA LEU A 26 -1.43 1.83 -3.93
C LEU A 26 -2.70 1.07 -3.65
N ILE A 27 -3.86 1.70 -3.86
CA ILE A 27 -5.16 1.05 -3.79
C ILE A 27 -5.97 1.30 -5.07
N GLY A 28 -6.88 0.39 -5.40
CA GLY A 28 -7.83 0.53 -6.49
C GLY A 28 -8.76 -0.66 -6.59
N GLU A 29 -9.67 -0.60 -7.58
CA GLU A 29 -10.74 -1.59 -7.73
C GLU A 29 -10.40 -2.68 -8.76
N ASP A 30 -9.48 -2.42 -9.69
CA ASP A 30 -9.14 -3.35 -10.78
C ASP A 30 -7.65 -3.32 -11.15
N LEU A 31 -7.24 -4.21 -12.05
CA LEU A 31 -5.93 -4.23 -12.69
C LEU A 31 -6.02 -3.89 -14.18
N ASP A 32 -5.00 -3.19 -14.70
CA ASP A 32 -4.82 -2.96 -16.12
C ASP A 32 -4.30 -4.21 -16.86
N GLU A 33 -4.13 -4.11 -18.18
CA GLU A 33 -3.60 -5.20 -19.03
C GLU A 33 -2.20 -5.69 -18.64
N ASN A 34 -1.46 -4.90 -17.85
CA ASN A 34 -0.13 -5.21 -17.34
C ASN A 34 -0.15 -5.70 -15.89
N GLY A 35 -1.33 -5.87 -15.29
CA GLY A 35 -1.49 -6.30 -13.91
C GLY A 35 -1.22 -5.21 -12.87
N LYS A 36 -1.30 -3.92 -13.23
CA LYS A 36 -1.14 -2.79 -12.31
C LYS A 36 -2.49 -2.24 -11.87
N ILE A 37 -2.57 -1.77 -10.63
CA ILE A 37 -3.81 -1.22 -10.05
C ILE A 37 -4.30 0.00 -10.86
N GLN A 38 -5.59 0.01 -11.26
CA GLN A 38 -6.22 1.09 -12.02
C GLN A 38 -7.68 1.38 -11.58
N PRO A 39 -8.10 2.66 -11.44
CA PRO A 39 -7.25 3.84 -11.31
C PRO A 39 -6.52 3.83 -9.95
N PRO A 40 -5.20 4.11 -9.91
CA PRO A 40 -4.45 4.01 -8.67
C PRO A 40 -4.68 5.24 -7.78
N ILE A 41 -5.02 5.00 -6.52
CA ILE A 41 -4.98 6.01 -5.45
C ILE A 41 -3.72 5.76 -4.62
N HIS A 42 -2.90 6.80 -4.43
CA HIS A 42 -1.72 6.74 -3.58
C HIS A 42 -2.07 7.19 -2.17
N LEU A 43 -1.85 6.30 -1.21
CA LEU A 43 -1.90 6.61 0.21
C LEU A 43 -0.46 6.74 0.71
N ASN A 44 0.01 7.98 0.88
CA ASN A 44 1.34 8.23 1.41
C ASN A 44 1.35 7.98 2.92
N TRP A 45 2.33 7.23 3.40
CA TRP A 45 2.50 6.96 4.82
C TRP A 45 3.28 8.07 5.52
N GLU A 46 2.86 8.35 6.75
CA GLU A 46 3.61 9.13 7.73
C GLU A 46 3.72 8.32 9.03
N LEU A 47 4.75 8.59 9.85
CA LEU A 47 4.92 7.89 11.12
C LEU A 47 3.69 8.08 12.02
N GLY A 48 3.11 6.97 12.50
CA GLY A 48 1.92 6.97 13.33
C GLY A 48 0.60 7.16 12.56
N ALA A 49 0.65 7.34 11.24
CA ALA A 49 -0.55 7.35 10.41
C ALA A 49 -1.16 5.94 10.32
N ALA A 50 -2.48 5.90 10.18
CA ALA A 50 -3.22 4.67 9.95
C ALA A 50 -4.24 4.85 8.83
N PHE A 51 -4.47 3.80 8.06
CA PHE A 51 -5.51 3.75 7.03
C PHE A 51 -6.34 2.49 7.20
N THR A 52 -7.60 2.56 6.80
CA THR A 52 -8.41 1.36 6.58
C THR A 52 -8.43 1.02 5.10
N ILE A 53 -8.22 -0.26 4.77
CA ILE A 53 -8.44 -0.75 3.41
C ILE A 53 -9.85 -1.33 3.35
N PRO A 54 -10.75 -0.75 2.53
CA PRO A 54 -12.10 -1.27 2.35
C PRO A 54 -12.09 -2.69 1.77
N LEU A 55 -13.22 -3.38 1.97
CA LEU A 55 -13.44 -4.72 1.42
C LEU A 55 -13.28 -4.71 -0.11
N ASN A 56 -12.67 -5.77 -0.64
CA ASN A 56 -12.46 -5.98 -2.08
C ASN A 56 -11.60 -4.92 -2.79
N MET A 57 -10.86 -4.08 -2.06
CA MET A 57 -9.87 -3.21 -2.70
C MET A 57 -8.55 -3.95 -2.91
N LEU A 58 -8.09 -3.92 -4.16
CA LEU A 58 -6.72 -4.31 -4.49
C LEU A 58 -5.77 -3.30 -3.86
N HIS A 59 -4.71 -3.81 -3.24
CA HIS A 59 -3.68 -2.98 -2.66
C HIS A 59 -2.30 -3.61 -2.72
N SER A 60 -1.28 -2.75 -2.73
CA SER A 60 0.13 -3.12 -2.60
C SER A 60 0.90 -2.08 -1.80
N HIS A 61 1.77 -2.54 -0.92
CA HIS A 61 2.63 -1.68 -0.10
C HIS A 61 4.01 -1.54 -0.73
N HIS A 62 4.45 -0.28 -0.87
CA HIS A 62 5.71 0.08 -1.49
C HIS A 62 6.61 0.74 -0.45
N ASN A 63 7.79 0.16 -0.29
CA ASN A 63 8.89 0.73 0.46
C ASN A 63 9.99 1.10 -0.54
N GLU A 64 10.24 2.39 -0.69
CA GLU A 64 11.34 2.96 -1.45
C GLU A 64 12.34 3.62 -0.49
N SER A 65 12.73 2.90 0.57
CA SER A 65 13.83 3.28 1.45
C SER A 65 15.17 3.10 0.75
N GLU A 66 16.12 3.95 1.12
CA GLU A 66 17.51 3.82 0.69
C GLU A 66 18.29 2.79 1.54
N ASP A 67 17.73 2.40 2.69
CA ASP A 67 18.25 1.31 3.53
C ASP A 67 17.79 -0.05 2.99
N GLU A 68 18.76 -0.92 2.68
CA GLU A 68 18.52 -2.31 2.24
C GLU A 68 18.08 -3.25 3.38
N ASP A 69 18.19 -2.80 4.63
CA ASP A 69 17.86 -3.56 5.84
C ASP A 69 16.40 -3.36 6.31
N VAL A 70 15.54 -2.71 5.52
CA VAL A 70 14.12 -2.42 5.82
C VAL A 70 13.17 -2.96 4.75
#